data_AF-A0A1V5TR27-F1
#
_entry.id   AF-A0A1V5TR27-F1
#
_cell.length_a   1.000
_cell.length_b   1.000
_cell.length_c   1.000
_cell.angle_alpha   90.00
_cell.angle_beta   90.00
_cell.angle_gamma   90.00
#
_symmetry.space_group_name_H-M   'P 1'
#
loop_
_entity.id
_entity.type
_entity.pdbx_description
1 polymer ?
#
loop_
_entity_poly.entity_id
_entity_poly.type
_entity_poly.pdbx_seq_one_letter_code
_entity_poly.pdbx_strand_id
1 'polypeptide(L)'
;MKKRLSIAVVFCFFLVPFVFAAPNYVISNSENWQDVYSSIMYANLKGIESDFLVSTAHGPILLNGINKDYNLLIVSSKNNPLVFNYPSLAKSKGFDPVEEIEVSSANLELIDKLPEIKNFIVVGDSFGYNSMAVVAYALATDSWVFLANRVNIDDIDAILEIRGVNNLVLYGYVDSEVTETLAKYNPEIINSGDRFQDNINMVKKYSEVGSISQIILSNGEFIEKEIMQGKNTLLFTGSENVPTKIADYIKSSDIEIGVLIGNELIGAATNIRQSTGINVMVKFARSAREKTSGVSPVEGLDLFYIPVPNLNLSIHSIKYNKATSTLEVTYISNSNMPAYFKGTITLITSSGNIRVGDLEEIFIAPGDFKTVIYEGVNVPDENLSAQVYVLYGETPTSLDRVFQGTYDVQIVNILDRCELDIKKLRYNLQDKAFIVKVKNIGDVECWVSIELKDIKINRLKQTLGSDAPEKIFPKRSKKIFVYERLTESDLENNPFVNVIAYYGERKDSLVNIFSKTFELKYQRFKLLTYIIFMLIFIIIFFIILFIIARRREKEDD
;
A
#
# COMPACT_ATOMS: atom_id res chain seq x y z
N MET A 1 44.43 68.91 -36.89
CA MET A 1 43.16 68.45 -36.27
C MET A 1 43.06 66.94 -36.44
N LYS A 2 43.45 66.18 -35.42
CA LYS A 2 43.51 64.71 -35.41
C LYS A 2 42.78 64.22 -34.15
N LYS A 3 42.08 63.09 -34.30
CA LYS A 3 41.58 62.18 -33.25
C LYS A 3 40.42 62.69 -32.37
N ARG A 4 39.19 62.55 -32.89
CA ARG A 4 37.98 62.32 -32.09
C ARG A 4 37.06 61.35 -32.84
N LEU A 5 37.46 60.10 -32.88
CA LEU A 5 36.62 58.94 -33.23
C LEU A 5 37.37 57.72 -32.68
N SER A 6 36.66 56.70 -32.20
CA SER A 6 37.18 55.44 -31.62
C SER A 6 37.16 55.27 -30.09
N ILE A 7 36.14 55.80 -29.39
CA ILE A 7 35.80 55.34 -28.02
C ILE A 7 34.31 54.96 -27.94
N ALA A 8 33.84 54.14 -28.87
CA ALA A 8 32.47 53.59 -28.83
C ALA A 8 32.39 52.09 -29.23
N VAL A 9 33.51 51.44 -29.58
CA VAL A 9 33.52 50.04 -30.06
C VAL A 9 34.11 49.07 -29.03
N VAL A 10 34.66 49.55 -27.91
CA VAL A 10 35.34 48.69 -26.91
C VAL A 10 34.43 48.24 -25.76
N PHE A 11 33.20 48.76 -25.65
CA PHE A 11 32.30 48.42 -24.53
C PHE A 11 31.25 47.33 -24.85
N CYS A 12 31.16 46.86 -26.11
CA CYS A 12 30.22 45.79 -26.50
C CYS A 12 30.81 44.36 -26.44
N PHE A 13 32.09 44.19 -26.07
CA PHE A 13 32.75 42.87 -26.05
C PHE A 13 32.74 42.16 -24.70
N PHE A 14 32.11 42.72 -23.65
CA PHE A 14 32.05 42.12 -22.30
C PHE A 14 30.64 41.74 -21.83
N LEU A 15 29.64 41.74 -22.71
CA LEU A 15 28.34 41.10 -22.47
C LEU A 15 28.31 39.72 -23.13
N VAL A 16 29.33 38.90 -22.88
CA VAL A 16 29.15 37.45 -23.06
C VAL A 16 28.31 37.02 -21.86
N PRO A 17 27.03 36.67 -22.02
CA PRO A 17 26.32 36.03 -20.93
C PRO A 17 27.18 34.81 -20.55
N PHE A 18 27.63 34.75 -19.30
CA PHE A 18 28.07 33.49 -18.73
C PHE A 18 26.87 32.57 -18.81
N VAL A 19 26.80 31.79 -19.89
CA VAL A 19 25.87 30.68 -20.00
C VAL A 19 26.42 29.68 -19.01
N PHE A 20 25.97 29.81 -17.75
CA PHE A 20 26.12 28.73 -16.79
C PHE A 20 25.46 27.52 -17.44
N ALA A 21 26.29 26.52 -17.74
CA ALA A 21 25.81 25.33 -18.40
C ALA A 21 24.82 24.66 -17.44
N ALA A 22 23.58 24.52 -17.89
CA ALA A 22 22.53 23.94 -17.07
C ALA A 22 22.95 22.52 -16.62
N PRO A 23 22.55 22.09 -15.41
CA PRO A 23 22.79 20.73 -14.97
C PRO A 23 22.22 19.73 -15.99
N ASN A 24 22.99 18.69 -16.30
CA ASN A 24 22.62 17.62 -17.23
C ASN A 24 22.78 16.23 -16.62
N TYR A 25 22.93 16.18 -15.29
CA TYR A 25 22.91 14.94 -14.52
C TYR A 25 22.41 15.21 -13.09
N VAL A 26 21.43 14.44 -12.61
CA VAL A 26 20.86 14.60 -11.27
C VAL A 26 21.26 13.43 -10.36
N ILE A 27 21.69 13.71 -9.14
CA ILE A 27 21.90 12.68 -8.11
C ILE A 27 20.99 12.95 -6.91
N SER A 28 20.16 11.97 -6.54
CA SER A 28 19.41 12.04 -5.29
C SER A 28 20.27 11.57 -4.11
N ASN A 29 20.37 12.42 -3.10
CA ASN A 29 21.05 12.18 -1.82
C ASN A 29 20.04 12.25 -0.68
N SER A 30 19.26 11.18 -0.50
CA SER A 30 18.23 11.09 0.54
C SER A 30 18.04 9.66 1.03
N GLU A 31 17.80 9.50 2.33
CA GLU A 31 17.28 8.25 2.94
C GLU A 31 15.76 8.13 2.81
N ASN A 32 15.09 9.21 2.38
CA ASN A 32 13.65 9.24 2.17
C ASN A 32 13.34 8.84 0.71
N TRP A 33 12.57 7.76 0.53
CA TRP A 33 12.20 7.24 -0.79
C TRP A 33 11.36 8.22 -1.62
N GLN A 34 10.53 9.06 -0.98
CA GLN A 34 9.73 10.09 -1.66
C GLN A 34 10.64 11.12 -2.33
N ASP A 35 11.74 11.49 -1.67
CA ASP A 35 12.73 12.41 -2.23
C ASP A 35 13.50 11.76 -3.40
N VAL A 36 13.88 10.49 -3.26
CA VAL A 36 14.53 9.70 -4.31
C VAL A 36 13.64 9.59 -5.54
N TYR A 37 12.40 9.15 -5.36
CA TYR A 37 11.41 9.03 -6.42
C TYR A 37 11.21 10.36 -7.16
N SER A 38 10.97 11.44 -6.42
CA SER A 38 10.65 12.76 -7.00
C SER A 38 11.86 13.40 -7.69
N SER A 39 13.08 13.20 -7.18
CA SER A 39 14.30 13.70 -7.80
C SER A 39 14.58 13.03 -9.16
N ILE A 40 14.36 11.72 -9.23
CA ILE A 40 14.51 10.96 -10.47
C ILE A 40 13.40 11.32 -11.46
N MET A 41 12.14 11.44 -10.99
CA MET A 41 11.01 11.87 -11.81
C MET A 41 11.26 13.27 -12.41
N TYR A 42 11.74 14.21 -11.60
CA TYR A 42 12.14 15.55 -12.04
C TYR A 42 13.18 15.49 -13.17
N ALA A 43 14.24 14.69 -12.98
CA ALA A 43 15.29 14.55 -13.99
C ALA A 43 14.73 13.98 -15.31
N ASN A 44 13.90 12.95 -15.24
CA ASN A 44 13.31 12.33 -16.42
C ASN A 44 12.35 13.26 -17.17
N LEU A 45 11.52 14.05 -16.47
CA LEU A 45 10.66 15.07 -17.09
C LEU A 45 11.46 16.19 -17.76
N LYS A 46 12.67 16.48 -17.30
CA LYS A 46 13.61 17.40 -17.98
C LYS A 46 14.42 16.74 -19.11
N GLY A 47 14.29 15.42 -19.32
CA GLY A 47 15.11 14.68 -20.26
C GLY A 47 16.59 14.58 -19.84
N ILE A 48 16.84 14.59 -18.53
CA ILE A 48 18.17 14.60 -17.92
C ILE A 48 18.47 13.22 -17.31
N GLU A 49 19.73 12.78 -17.39
CA GLU A 49 20.17 11.54 -16.74
C GLU A 49 20.15 11.67 -15.21
N SER A 50 19.87 10.55 -14.53
CA SER A 50 19.86 10.53 -13.06
C SER A 50 20.37 9.23 -12.48
N ASP A 51 20.85 9.33 -11.24
CA ASP A 51 21.15 8.23 -10.33
C ASP A 51 20.75 8.61 -8.89
N PHE A 52 20.82 7.65 -7.97
CA PHE A 52 20.52 7.87 -6.56
C PHE A 52 21.48 7.10 -5.65
N LEU A 53 21.65 7.60 -4.44
CA LEU A 53 22.41 6.91 -3.39
C LEU A 53 21.53 5.85 -2.72
N VAL A 54 22.14 4.70 -2.40
CA VAL A 54 21.48 3.61 -1.64
C VAL A 54 22.11 3.42 -0.26
N SER A 55 23.28 4.02 -0.03
CA SER A 55 23.98 4.04 1.26
C SER A 55 25.08 5.10 1.25
N THR A 56 25.61 5.45 2.42
CA THR A 56 26.79 6.32 2.54
C THR A 56 28.01 5.75 1.80
N ALA A 57 28.21 4.43 1.87
CA ALA A 57 29.30 3.74 1.17
C ALA A 57 29.15 3.77 -0.36
N HIS A 58 27.91 3.84 -0.85
CA HIS A 58 27.62 3.98 -2.28
C HIS A 58 28.06 5.35 -2.83
N GLY A 59 28.05 6.41 -2.00
CA GLY A 59 28.42 7.79 -2.36
C GLY A 59 29.64 7.93 -3.28
N PRO A 60 30.85 7.54 -2.83
CA PRO A 60 32.05 7.65 -3.66
C PRO A 60 32.08 6.67 -4.84
N ILE A 61 31.46 5.50 -4.70
CA ILE A 61 31.44 4.45 -5.74
C ILE A 61 30.59 4.91 -6.94
N LEU A 62 29.42 5.52 -6.67
CA LEU A 62 28.53 6.03 -7.70
C LEU A 62 29.25 7.01 -8.64
N LEU A 63 30.00 7.95 -8.06
CA LEU A 63 30.76 8.99 -8.77
C LEU A 63 31.84 8.45 -9.71
N ASN A 64 32.29 7.21 -9.53
CA ASN A 64 33.24 6.56 -10.43
C ASN A 64 32.56 6.08 -11.73
N GLY A 65 31.25 5.84 -11.69
CA GLY A 65 30.46 5.39 -12.83
C GLY A 65 29.86 6.50 -13.70
N ILE A 66 30.04 7.77 -13.32
CA ILE A 66 29.45 8.94 -13.99
C ILE A 66 30.53 9.67 -14.80
N ASN A 67 30.20 10.08 -16.05
CA ASN A 67 31.12 10.83 -16.90
C ASN A 67 31.46 12.20 -16.26
N LYS A 68 32.74 12.57 -16.23
CA LYS A 68 33.23 13.82 -15.64
C LYS A 68 32.82 15.07 -16.41
N ASP A 69 32.39 14.92 -17.67
CA ASP A 69 31.87 16.01 -18.48
C ASP A 69 30.43 16.42 -18.08
N TYR A 70 29.78 15.70 -17.16
CA TYR A 70 28.46 16.07 -16.67
C TYR A 70 28.52 17.19 -15.63
N ASN A 71 27.58 18.13 -15.77
CA ASN A 71 27.26 19.17 -14.80
C ASN A 71 26.27 18.57 -13.78
N LEU A 72 26.73 18.36 -12.56
CA LEU A 72 25.94 17.66 -11.56
C LEU A 72 24.99 18.61 -10.82
N LEU A 73 23.74 18.20 -10.69
CA LEU A 73 22.81 18.72 -9.69
C LEU A 73 22.58 17.64 -8.63
N ILE A 74 22.98 17.92 -7.40
CA ILE A 74 22.69 17.07 -6.26
C ILE A 74 21.42 17.58 -5.59
N VAL A 75 20.40 16.73 -5.50
CA VAL A 75 19.20 17.00 -4.70
C VAL A 75 19.38 16.30 -3.36
N SER A 76 19.61 17.09 -2.32
CA SER A 76 19.87 16.59 -0.97
C SER A 76 18.65 16.77 -0.07
N SER A 77 18.27 15.73 0.66
CA SER A 77 17.29 15.89 1.74
C SER A 77 17.90 16.70 2.86
N LYS A 78 17.21 17.77 3.28
CA LYS A 78 17.66 18.63 4.36
C LYS A 78 17.75 17.91 5.70
N ASN A 79 16.86 16.93 5.92
CA ASN A 79 16.73 16.24 7.20
C ASN A 79 17.46 14.89 7.21
N ASN A 80 17.45 14.16 6.09
CA ASN A 80 18.00 12.79 6.04
C ASN A 80 18.89 12.56 4.80
N PRO A 81 20.01 13.30 4.64
CA PRO A 81 20.95 13.04 3.55
C PRO A 81 21.78 11.79 3.85
N LEU A 82 22.01 10.94 2.84
CA LEU A 82 22.87 9.75 2.97
C LEU A 82 24.36 10.10 3.10
N VAL A 83 24.78 11.18 2.44
CA VAL A 83 26.16 11.69 2.49
C VAL A 83 26.13 13.20 2.76
N PHE A 84 26.71 13.62 3.87
CA PHE A 84 26.87 15.04 4.18
C PHE A 84 27.89 15.71 3.25
N ASN A 85 27.58 16.94 2.82
CA ASN A 85 28.44 17.74 1.95
C ASN A 85 28.89 16.96 0.69
N TYR A 86 27.95 16.22 0.09
CA TYR A 86 28.19 15.43 -1.11
C TYR A 86 28.72 16.25 -2.30
N PRO A 87 28.34 17.53 -2.49
CA PRO A 87 28.94 18.36 -3.55
C PRO A 87 30.45 18.53 -3.43
N SER A 88 30.98 18.68 -2.20
CA SER A 88 32.43 18.78 -2.01
C SER A 88 33.13 17.47 -2.37
N LEU A 89 32.53 16.32 -2.05
CA LEU A 89 33.04 15.02 -2.46
C LEU A 89 33.04 14.89 -3.99
N ALA A 90 31.96 15.27 -4.67
CA ALA A 90 31.88 15.28 -6.13
C ALA A 90 32.96 16.19 -6.78
N LYS A 91 33.13 17.42 -6.28
CA LYS A 91 34.20 18.34 -6.75
C LYS A 91 35.59 17.72 -6.57
N SER A 92 35.84 17.06 -5.43
CA SER A 92 37.11 16.36 -5.19
C SER A 92 37.36 15.17 -6.15
N LYS A 93 36.28 14.64 -6.75
CA LYS A 93 36.30 13.56 -7.76
C LYS A 93 36.34 14.10 -9.20
N GLY A 94 36.55 15.40 -9.37
CA GLY A 94 36.78 16.05 -10.66
C GLY A 94 35.52 16.48 -11.42
N PHE A 95 34.36 16.57 -10.76
CA PHE A 95 33.16 17.16 -11.37
C PHE A 95 33.15 18.68 -11.18
N ASP A 96 32.88 19.42 -12.25
CA ASP A 96 32.74 20.88 -12.24
C ASP A 96 31.95 21.34 -13.48
N PRO A 97 30.81 22.04 -13.35
CA PRO A 97 30.13 22.47 -12.12
C PRO A 97 29.42 21.35 -11.35
N VAL A 98 29.30 21.58 -10.04
CA VAL A 98 28.44 20.81 -9.12
C VAL A 98 27.58 21.78 -8.33
N GLU A 99 26.27 21.67 -8.52
CA GLU A 99 25.22 22.41 -7.82
C GLU A 99 24.51 21.52 -6.80
N GLU A 100 23.92 22.14 -5.77
CA GLU A 100 23.10 21.45 -4.78
C GLU A 100 21.80 22.23 -4.54
N ILE A 101 20.70 21.49 -4.46
CA ILE A 101 19.44 21.99 -3.94
C ILE A 101 19.10 21.14 -2.72
N GLU A 102 18.97 21.77 -1.56
CA GLU A 102 18.45 21.15 -0.36
C GLU A 102 16.93 21.28 -0.34
N VAL A 103 16.23 20.16 -0.12
CA VAL A 103 14.77 20.09 -0.09
C VAL A 103 14.27 19.54 1.25
N SER A 104 13.14 20.05 1.72
CA SER A 104 12.40 19.47 2.85
C SER A 104 11.43 18.40 2.36
N SER A 105 10.87 18.61 1.17
CA SER A 105 10.12 17.60 0.41
C SER A 105 10.38 17.78 -1.08
N ALA A 106 11.14 16.88 -1.69
CA ALA A 106 11.38 16.96 -3.13
C ALA A 106 10.08 16.87 -3.94
N ASN A 107 9.07 16.15 -3.42
CA ASN A 107 7.78 15.95 -4.08
C ASN A 107 6.97 17.24 -4.24
N LEU A 108 7.07 18.15 -3.26
CA LEU A 108 6.35 19.43 -3.26
C LEU A 108 7.19 20.59 -3.80
N GLU A 109 8.53 20.50 -3.71
CA GLU A 109 9.41 21.61 -4.07
C GLU A 109 9.94 21.52 -5.52
N LEU A 110 10.21 20.32 -6.05
CA LEU A 110 10.81 20.20 -7.39
C LEU A 110 9.82 20.50 -8.53
N ILE A 111 8.52 20.38 -8.28
CA ILE A 111 7.48 20.77 -9.25
C ILE A 111 7.58 22.28 -9.60
N ASP A 112 8.14 23.11 -8.73
CA ASP A 112 8.36 24.52 -9.02
C ASP A 112 9.38 24.80 -10.11
N LYS A 113 10.26 23.83 -10.38
CA LYS A 113 11.22 23.86 -11.49
C LYS A 113 10.64 23.33 -12.81
N LEU A 114 9.38 22.90 -12.80
CA LEU A 114 8.66 22.32 -13.94
C LEU A 114 7.37 23.10 -14.26
N PRO A 115 7.46 24.42 -14.57
CA PRO A 115 6.27 25.25 -14.71
C PRO A 115 5.33 24.91 -15.87
N GLU A 116 5.81 24.14 -16.83
CA GLU A 116 5.10 23.61 -17.97
C GLU A 116 4.09 22.50 -17.63
N ILE A 117 4.26 21.82 -16.49
CA ILE A 117 3.49 20.63 -16.14
C ILE A 117 2.09 21.02 -15.67
N LYS A 118 1.07 20.44 -16.32
CA LYS A 118 -0.36 20.63 -16.04
C LYS A 118 -1.16 19.33 -15.92
N ASN A 119 -0.49 18.20 -16.14
CA ASN A 119 -1.05 16.88 -15.94
C ASN A 119 -0.50 16.32 -14.63
N PHE A 120 -1.35 15.67 -13.85
CA PHE A 120 -1.01 15.23 -12.51
C PHE A 120 -1.53 13.82 -12.25
N ILE A 121 -0.74 13.05 -11.52
CA ILE A 121 -1.17 11.77 -10.96
C ILE A 121 -0.96 11.87 -9.45
N VAL A 122 -1.94 11.44 -8.68
CA VAL A 122 -1.87 11.42 -7.22
C VAL A 122 -1.97 9.98 -6.78
N VAL A 123 -0.98 9.56 -5.98
CA VAL A 123 -0.93 8.24 -5.34
C VAL A 123 -0.80 8.42 -3.84
N GLY A 124 -1.31 7.46 -3.06
CA GLY A 124 -1.10 7.44 -1.62
C GLY A 124 0.37 7.14 -1.28
N ASP A 125 0.90 7.77 -0.23
CA ASP A 125 2.28 7.57 0.22
C ASP A 125 2.50 6.27 1.03
N SER A 126 1.43 5.59 1.41
CA SER A 126 1.48 4.40 2.27
C SER A 126 1.74 3.10 1.51
N PHE A 127 1.56 3.12 0.18
CA PHE A 127 1.72 1.96 -0.70
C PHE A 127 2.69 2.34 -1.82
N GLY A 128 4.00 2.28 -1.54
CA GLY A 128 5.02 2.77 -2.46
C GLY A 128 4.95 2.12 -3.84
N TYR A 129 4.52 0.86 -3.94
CA TYR A 129 4.37 0.19 -5.24
C TYR A 129 3.46 0.99 -6.20
N ASN A 130 2.44 1.68 -5.69
CA ASN A 130 1.53 2.47 -6.54
C ASN A 130 2.25 3.60 -7.27
N SER A 131 3.28 4.22 -6.68
CA SER A 131 4.06 5.24 -7.38
C SER A 131 4.87 4.63 -8.53
N MET A 132 5.37 3.40 -8.37
CA MET A 132 6.14 2.71 -9.41
C MET A 132 5.27 2.32 -10.62
N ALA A 133 4.00 1.94 -10.39
CA ALA A 133 3.08 1.56 -11.46
C ALA A 133 2.78 2.69 -12.46
N VAL A 134 2.86 3.94 -12.03
CA VAL A 134 2.41 5.09 -12.84
C VAL A 134 3.54 5.78 -13.60
N VAL A 135 4.80 5.44 -13.35
CA VAL A 135 5.96 6.21 -13.86
C VAL A 135 5.97 6.32 -15.39
N ALA A 136 5.82 5.20 -16.10
CA ALA A 136 5.87 5.20 -17.56
C ALA A 136 4.75 6.04 -18.17
N TYR A 137 3.53 5.92 -17.64
CA TYR A 137 2.40 6.75 -18.07
C TYR A 137 2.61 8.23 -17.73
N ALA A 138 3.14 8.52 -16.55
CA ALA A 138 3.41 9.89 -16.12
C ALA A 138 4.42 10.57 -17.04
N LEU A 139 5.53 9.90 -17.37
CA LEU A 139 6.55 10.43 -18.27
C LEU A 139 6.05 10.54 -19.72
N ALA A 140 5.23 9.60 -20.20
CA ALA A 140 4.68 9.65 -21.55
C ALA A 140 3.64 10.78 -21.75
N THR A 141 3.12 11.34 -20.64
CA THR A 141 2.07 12.37 -20.65
C THR A 141 2.50 13.69 -20.03
N ASP A 142 3.80 13.88 -19.78
CA ASP A 142 4.34 15.04 -19.08
C ASP A 142 3.57 15.34 -17.78
N SER A 143 3.35 14.31 -16.96
CA SER A 143 2.62 14.40 -15.70
C SER A 143 3.57 14.37 -14.49
N TRP A 144 3.29 15.20 -13.49
CA TRP A 144 3.92 15.08 -12.17
C TRP A 144 3.15 14.10 -11.28
N VAL A 145 3.88 13.30 -10.49
CA VAL A 145 3.29 12.34 -9.56
C VAL A 145 3.42 12.87 -8.13
N PHE A 146 2.30 13.25 -7.53
CA PHE A 146 2.23 13.64 -6.13
C PHE A 146 2.02 12.42 -5.23
N LEU A 147 2.76 12.39 -4.12
CA LEU A 147 2.65 11.40 -3.06
C LEU A 147 1.82 12.01 -1.93
N ALA A 148 0.52 11.74 -1.92
CA ALA A 148 -0.45 12.45 -1.09
C ALA A 148 -0.85 11.68 0.16
N ASN A 149 -1.09 12.43 1.24
CA ASN A 149 -1.67 11.97 2.49
C ASN A 149 -2.49 13.11 3.13
N ARG A 150 -3.06 12.87 4.31
CA ARG A 150 -3.86 13.89 5.03
C ARG A 150 -3.04 15.10 5.49
N VAL A 151 -1.73 14.97 5.59
CA VAL A 151 -0.84 16.01 6.13
C VAL A 151 -0.46 17.02 5.03
N ASN A 152 -0.24 16.57 3.80
CA ASN A 152 0.23 17.42 2.70
C ASN A 152 -0.83 17.73 1.63
N ILE A 153 -2.07 17.28 1.82
CA ILE A 153 -3.11 17.46 0.81
C ILE A 153 -3.41 18.93 0.51
N ASP A 154 -3.38 19.79 1.53
CA ASP A 154 -3.65 21.22 1.36
C ASP A 154 -2.56 21.90 0.50
N ASP A 155 -1.30 21.50 0.66
CA ASP A 155 -0.19 22.00 -0.15
C ASP A 155 -0.33 21.54 -1.61
N ILE A 156 -0.68 20.27 -1.82
CA ILE A 156 -0.92 19.71 -3.15
C ILE A 156 -2.09 20.44 -3.83
N ASP A 157 -3.20 20.65 -3.12
CA ASP A 157 -4.37 21.36 -3.63
C ASP A 157 -4.02 22.80 -4.04
N ALA A 158 -3.25 23.51 -3.22
CA ALA A 158 -2.77 24.85 -3.54
C ALA A 158 -1.90 24.89 -4.80
N ILE A 159 -0.99 23.91 -4.97
CA ILE A 159 -0.17 23.79 -6.18
C ILE A 159 -1.05 23.55 -7.41
N LEU A 160 -2.00 22.60 -7.34
CA LEU A 160 -2.92 22.29 -8.43
C LEU A 160 -3.76 23.50 -8.86
N GLU A 161 -4.27 24.26 -7.89
CA GLU A 161 -5.06 25.47 -8.14
C GLU A 161 -4.24 26.56 -8.87
N ILE A 162 -2.99 26.78 -8.46
CA ILE A 162 -2.09 27.76 -9.08
C ILE A 162 -1.68 27.34 -10.50
N ARG A 163 -1.40 26.05 -10.71
CA ARG A 163 -0.92 25.53 -12.00
C ARG A 163 -2.01 25.47 -13.07
N GLY A 164 -3.25 25.23 -12.63
CA GLY A 164 -4.35 24.84 -13.50
C GLY A 164 -4.20 23.39 -13.95
N VAL A 165 -5.24 22.59 -13.73
CA VAL A 165 -5.24 21.15 -13.97
C VAL A 165 -5.85 20.84 -15.34
N ASN A 166 -5.08 20.21 -16.23
CA ASN A 166 -5.58 19.69 -17.50
C ASN A 166 -6.13 18.27 -17.34
N ASN A 167 -5.37 17.41 -16.66
CA ASN A 167 -5.73 16.03 -16.37
C ASN A 167 -5.27 15.67 -14.95
N LEU A 168 -6.11 14.96 -14.20
CA LEU A 168 -5.79 14.46 -12.88
C LEU A 168 -6.23 13.00 -12.76
N VAL A 169 -5.29 12.13 -12.40
CA VAL A 169 -5.55 10.72 -12.11
C VAL A 169 -5.32 10.47 -10.62
N LEU A 170 -6.29 9.89 -9.91
CA LEU A 170 -6.08 9.27 -8.61
C LEU A 170 -5.84 7.78 -8.82
N TYR A 171 -4.67 7.29 -8.41
CA TYR A 171 -4.26 5.90 -8.65
C TYR A 171 -4.04 5.13 -7.35
N GLY A 172 -4.66 3.95 -7.27
CA GLY A 172 -4.58 3.06 -6.12
C GLY A 172 -5.40 3.53 -4.92
N TYR A 173 -5.07 3.01 -3.73
CA TYR A 173 -5.69 3.43 -2.49
C TYR A 173 -5.15 4.81 -2.08
N VAL A 174 -6.07 5.77 -2.00
CA VAL A 174 -5.81 7.15 -1.59
C VAL A 174 -6.79 7.48 -0.46
N ASP A 175 -6.34 8.28 0.51
CA ASP A 175 -7.17 8.63 1.67
C ASP A 175 -8.47 9.32 1.25
N SER A 176 -9.55 9.13 2.03
CA SER A 176 -10.84 9.76 1.77
C SER A 176 -10.73 11.29 1.74
N GLU A 177 -9.94 11.88 2.64
CA GLU A 177 -9.74 13.34 2.69
C GLU A 177 -9.04 13.84 1.42
N VAL A 178 -8.03 13.11 0.94
CA VAL A 178 -7.37 13.41 -0.34
C VAL A 178 -8.36 13.31 -1.50
N THR A 179 -9.17 12.25 -1.54
CA THR A 179 -10.16 12.04 -2.60
C THR A 179 -11.25 13.12 -2.59
N GLU A 180 -11.72 13.51 -1.41
CA GLU A 180 -12.74 14.56 -1.23
C GLU A 180 -12.20 15.93 -1.63
N THR A 181 -11.01 16.31 -1.17
CA THR A 181 -10.37 17.59 -1.51
C THR A 181 -10.14 17.71 -3.02
N LEU A 182 -9.64 16.65 -3.66
CA LEU A 182 -9.32 16.66 -5.08
C LEU A 182 -10.53 16.43 -6.00
N ALA A 183 -11.70 16.11 -5.46
CA ALA A 183 -12.92 15.87 -6.25
C ALA A 183 -13.32 17.08 -7.11
N LYS A 184 -12.97 18.31 -6.67
CA LYS A 184 -13.26 19.55 -7.41
C LYS A 184 -12.59 19.61 -8.80
N TYR A 185 -11.54 18.83 -9.02
CA TYR A 185 -10.84 18.73 -10.31
C TYR A 185 -11.39 17.64 -11.23
N ASN A 186 -12.45 16.94 -10.82
CA ASN A 186 -13.05 15.82 -11.55
C ASN A 186 -12.02 14.77 -12.01
N PRO A 187 -11.25 14.17 -11.08
CA PRO A 187 -10.20 13.23 -11.43
C PRO A 187 -10.74 11.93 -12.02
N GLU A 188 -9.94 11.30 -12.89
CA GLU A 188 -10.08 9.90 -13.22
C GLU A 188 -9.58 9.04 -12.06
N ILE A 189 -10.36 8.06 -11.62
CA ILE A 189 -10.01 7.20 -10.48
C ILE A 189 -9.74 5.79 -10.98
N ILE A 190 -8.52 5.32 -10.79
CA ILE A 190 -8.12 3.93 -11.06
C ILE A 190 -7.87 3.26 -9.70
N ASN A 191 -8.92 2.66 -9.17
CA ASN A 191 -8.88 1.92 -7.90
C ASN A 191 -9.99 0.85 -7.89
N SER A 192 -9.60 -0.40 -8.10
CA SER A 192 -10.46 -1.58 -8.02
C SER A 192 -10.33 -2.32 -6.69
N GLY A 193 -9.40 -1.87 -5.83
CA GLY A 193 -9.04 -2.53 -4.58
C GLY A 193 -8.08 -3.70 -4.76
N ASP A 194 -7.61 -3.96 -5.97
CA ASP A 194 -6.65 -5.00 -6.32
C ASP A 194 -5.48 -4.38 -7.09
N ARG A 195 -4.29 -4.40 -6.46
CA ARG A 195 -3.08 -3.77 -7.01
C ARG A 195 -2.70 -4.30 -8.39
N PHE A 196 -2.92 -5.58 -8.66
CA PHE A 196 -2.62 -6.20 -9.95
C PHE A 196 -3.60 -5.75 -11.01
N GLN A 197 -4.90 -5.66 -10.68
CA GLN A 197 -5.90 -5.17 -11.60
C GLN A 197 -5.72 -3.67 -11.91
N ASP A 198 -5.41 -2.87 -10.90
CA ASP A 198 -5.15 -1.44 -11.07
C ASP A 198 -3.89 -1.21 -11.90
N ASN A 199 -2.85 -2.00 -11.68
CA ASN A 199 -1.64 -1.96 -12.51
C ASN A 199 -1.91 -2.40 -13.96
N ILE A 200 -2.70 -3.45 -14.22
CA ILE A 200 -3.16 -3.79 -15.58
C ILE A 200 -3.89 -2.60 -16.23
N ASN A 201 -4.76 -1.91 -15.47
CA ASN A 201 -5.49 -0.75 -15.99
C ASN A 201 -4.55 0.40 -16.34
N MET A 202 -3.51 0.65 -15.54
CA MET A 202 -2.47 1.64 -15.85
C MET A 202 -1.62 1.25 -17.07
N VAL A 203 -1.27 -0.02 -17.21
CA VAL A 203 -0.55 -0.54 -18.40
C VAL A 203 -1.41 -0.35 -19.66
N LYS A 204 -2.72 -0.64 -19.60
CA LYS A 204 -3.66 -0.36 -20.70
C LYS A 204 -3.69 1.13 -21.04
N LYS A 205 -3.72 2.01 -20.03
CA LYS A 205 -3.69 3.46 -20.25
C LYS A 205 -2.39 3.91 -20.92
N TYR A 206 -1.25 3.35 -20.53
CA TYR A 206 0.03 3.58 -21.19
C TYR A 206 0.03 3.10 -22.65
N SER A 207 -0.63 1.98 -22.97
CA SER A 207 -0.72 1.48 -24.35
C SER A 207 -1.43 2.43 -25.33
N GLU A 208 -2.19 3.41 -24.83
CA GLU A 208 -2.83 4.45 -25.64
C GLU A 208 -1.83 5.53 -26.11
N VAL A 209 -0.69 5.66 -25.42
CA VAL A 209 0.31 6.72 -25.66
C VAL A 209 1.72 6.19 -25.94
N GLY A 210 1.96 4.89 -25.75
CA GLY A 210 3.27 4.24 -25.89
C GLY A 210 3.18 2.79 -26.39
N SER A 211 4.34 2.20 -26.70
CA SER A 211 4.46 0.79 -27.13
C SER A 211 4.58 -0.16 -25.96
N ILE A 212 3.95 -1.34 -26.05
CA ILE A 212 3.96 -2.38 -25.01
C ILE A 212 4.65 -3.69 -25.43
N SER A 213 5.39 -3.71 -26.54
CA SER A 213 6.06 -4.93 -27.02
C SER A 213 7.09 -5.49 -26.03
N GLN A 214 7.71 -4.60 -25.25
CA GLN A 214 8.56 -4.94 -24.11
C GLN A 214 7.95 -4.37 -22.82
N ILE A 215 7.92 -5.18 -21.77
CA ILE A 215 7.40 -4.79 -20.46
C ILE A 215 8.40 -5.10 -19.35
N ILE A 216 8.41 -4.25 -18.31
CA ILE A 216 9.17 -4.54 -17.10
C ILE A 216 8.26 -5.33 -16.16
N LEU A 217 8.75 -6.44 -15.63
CA LEU A 217 8.08 -7.28 -14.66
C LEU A 217 8.77 -7.10 -13.31
N SER A 218 8.02 -6.70 -12.27
CA SER A 218 8.55 -6.56 -10.90
C SER A 218 7.43 -6.68 -9.87
N ASN A 219 7.74 -6.84 -8.58
CA ASN A 219 6.78 -6.66 -7.48
C ASN A 219 6.50 -5.17 -7.16
N GLY A 220 7.32 -4.26 -7.72
CA GLY A 220 7.18 -2.82 -7.51
C GLY A 220 7.62 -2.34 -6.13
N GLU A 221 8.32 -3.16 -5.35
CA GLU A 221 8.67 -2.88 -3.95
C GLU A 221 9.98 -2.08 -3.79
N PHE A 222 10.51 -1.56 -4.89
CA PHE A 222 11.73 -0.76 -4.93
C PHE A 222 11.77 0.18 -6.13
N ILE A 223 12.57 1.24 -6.00
CA ILE A 223 12.97 2.12 -7.10
C ILE A 223 14.21 1.51 -7.77
N GLU A 224 14.13 1.34 -9.08
CA GLU A 224 15.27 0.97 -9.93
C GLU A 224 15.27 1.87 -11.18
N LYS A 225 16.47 2.18 -11.68
CA LYS A 225 16.69 3.19 -12.72
C LYS A 225 15.91 2.93 -14.02
N GLU A 226 15.87 1.70 -14.50
CA GLU A 226 15.18 1.33 -15.74
C GLU A 226 13.67 1.46 -15.61
N ILE A 227 13.10 1.10 -14.45
CA ILE A 227 11.68 1.36 -14.15
C ILE A 227 11.42 2.87 -14.21
N MET A 228 12.27 3.66 -13.54
CA MET A 228 12.07 5.09 -13.45
C MET A 228 12.23 5.85 -14.77
N GLN A 229 12.97 5.30 -15.73
CA GLN A 229 13.13 5.91 -17.06
C GLN A 229 11.83 5.93 -17.87
N GLY A 230 10.81 5.14 -17.51
CA GLY A 230 9.50 5.12 -18.15
C GLY A 230 9.48 4.72 -19.63
N LYS A 231 10.59 4.21 -20.18
CA LYS A 231 10.68 3.74 -21.57
C LYS A 231 9.80 2.52 -21.83
N ASN A 232 9.66 1.68 -20.81
CA ASN A 232 8.79 0.51 -20.80
C ASN A 232 7.91 0.60 -19.55
N THR A 233 6.66 0.17 -19.67
CA THR A 233 5.74 0.18 -18.54
C THR A 233 5.99 -0.98 -17.57
N LEU A 234 5.58 -0.80 -16.31
CA LEU A 234 5.74 -1.77 -15.24
C LEU A 234 4.46 -2.59 -15.10
N LEU A 235 4.57 -3.91 -15.27
CA LEU A 235 3.52 -4.87 -14.93
C LEU A 235 3.91 -5.61 -13.66
N PHE A 236 3.05 -5.55 -12.65
CA PHE A 236 3.27 -6.24 -11.40
C PHE A 236 3.21 -7.75 -11.58
N THR A 237 4.22 -8.43 -11.07
CA THR A 237 4.20 -9.87 -10.83
C THR A 237 4.24 -10.12 -9.33
N GLY A 238 3.65 -11.22 -8.90
CA GLY A 238 3.83 -11.69 -7.54
C GLY A 238 5.28 -12.10 -7.27
N SER A 239 5.66 -12.06 -6.00
CA SER A 239 7.02 -12.38 -5.56
C SER A 239 7.35 -13.86 -5.73
N GLU A 240 6.39 -14.76 -5.49
CA GLU A 240 6.58 -16.21 -5.52
C GLU A 240 5.64 -16.92 -6.49
N ASN A 241 4.40 -16.42 -6.62
CA ASN A 241 3.40 -16.93 -7.55
C ASN A 241 2.95 -15.84 -8.53
N VAL A 242 2.75 -16.19 -9.80
CA VAL A 242 2.21 -15.25 -10.80
C VAL A 242 0.69 -15.30 -10.72
N PRO A 243 0.00 -14.20 -10.36
CA PRO A 243 -1.46 -14.20 -10.35
C PRO A 243 -2.02 -14.56 -11.73
N THR A 244 -3.06 -15.39 -11.78
CA THR A 244 -3.65 -15.86 -13.04
C THR A 244 -4.06 -14.72 -13.96
N LYS A 245 -4.63 -13.65 -13.40
CA LYS A 245 -4.99 -12.43 -14.14
C LYS A 245 -3.82 -11.75 -14.85
N ILE A 246 -2.62 -11.81 -14.28
CA ILE A 246 -1.41 -11.25 -14.90
C ILE A 246 -1.01 -12.14 -16.08
N ALA A 247 -1.00 -13.46 -15.88
CA ALA A 247 -0.69 -14.41 -16.94
C ALA A 247 -1.70 -14.32 -18.11
N ASP A 248 -2.98 -14.19 -17.80
CA ASP A 248 -4.06 -14.05 -18.79
C ASP A 248 -3.96 -12.72 -19.53
N TYR A 249 -3.65 -11.62 -18.82
CA TYR A 249 -3.43 -10.33 -19.46
C TYR A 249 -2.28 -10.39 -20.46
N ILE A 250 -1.12 -10.93 -20.05
CA ILE A 250 0.06 -11.08 -20.93
C ILE A 250 -0.31 -11.88 -22.19
N LYS A 251 -0.97 -13.04 -22.05
CA LYS A 251 -1.41 -13.87 -23.19
C LYS A 251 -2.33 -13.15 -24.17
N SER A 252 -3.18 -12.27 -23.65
CA SER A 252 -4.18 -11.54 -24.43
C SER A 252 -3.64 -10.24 -25.05
N SER A 253 -2.38 -9.89 -24.79
CA SER A 253 -1.75 -8.63 -25.16
C SER A 253 -0.65 -8.83 -26.21
N ASP A 254 -0.17 -7.73 -26.79
CA ASP A 254 0.94 -7.71 -27.76
C ASP A 254 2.33 -7.73 -27.08
N ILE A 255 2.42 -8.20 -25.83
CA ILE A 255 3.67 -8.27 -25.07
C ILE A 255 4.48 -9.48 -25.57
N GLU A 256 5.69 -9.23 -26.08
CA GLU A 256 6.59 -10.28 -26.59
C GLU A 256 7.76 -10.56 -25.65
N ILE A 257 8.24 -9.52 -24.96
CA ILE A 257 9.45 -9.56 -24.13
C ILE A 257 9.15 -9.01 -22.73
N GLY A 258 9.42 -9.82 -21.71
CA GLY A 258 9.41 -9.42 -20.31
C GLY A 258 10.83 -9.25 -19.77
N VAL A 259 11.16 -8.08 -19.23
CA VAL A 259 12.38 -7.84 -18.47
C VAL A 259 12.04 -7.89 -16.99
N LEU A 260 12.43 -8.98 -16.33
CA LEU A 260 12.20 -9.20 -14.92
C LEU A 260 13.29 -8.52 -14.09
N ILE A 261 12.90 -7.55 -13.28
CA ILE A 261 13.80 -6.80 -12.39
C ILE A 261 13.44 -7.14 -10.95
N GLY A 262 14.41 -7.70 -10.21
CA GLY A 262 14.26 -8.15 -8.83
C GLY A 262 14.92 -9.51 -8.59
N ASN A 263 15.74 -9.62 -7.54
CA ASN A 263 16.50 -10.83 -7.24
C ASN A 263 15.59 -11.96 -6.75
N GLU A 264 14.57 -11.60 -5.99
CA GLU A 264 13.51 -12.47 -5.46
C GLU A 264 12.65 -13.09 -6.57
N LEU A 265 12.61 -12.49 -7.76
CA LEU A 265 11.73 -12.91 -8.84
C LEU A 265 12.33 -14.00 -9.74
N ILE A 266 13.58 -14.44 -9.50
CA ILE A 266 14.22 -15.49 -10.31
C ILE A 266 13.35 -16.76 -10.40
N GLY A 267 12.70 -17.14 -9.29
CA GLY A 267 11.76 -18.26 -9.26
C GLY A 267 10.52 -18.00 -10.12
N ALA A 268 9.97 -16.79 -10.06
CA ALA A 268 8.83 -16.37 -10.85
C ALA A 268 9.12 -16.38 -12.36
N ALA A 269 10.36 -16.09 -12.79
CA ALA A 269 10.75 -16.04 -14.21
C ALA A 269 10.37 -17.32 -14.98
N THR A 270 10.64 -18.49 -14.39
CA THR A 270 10.32 -19.79 -15.01
C THR A 270 8.80 -19.98 -15.13
N ASN A 271 8.06 -19.62 -14.08
CA ASN A 271 6.61 -19.71 -14.05
C ASN A 271 5.96 -18.76 -15.05
N ILE A 272 6.44 -17.51 -15.17
CA ILE A 272 5.96 -16.54 -16.16
C ILE A 272 6.17 -17.10 -17.57
N ARG A 273 7.40 -17.53 -17.89
CA ARG A 273 7.71 -18.08 -19.22
C ARG A 273 6.82 -19.27 -19.58
N GLN A 274 6.65 -20.22 -18.65
CA GLN A 274 5.81 -21.41 -18.88
C GLN A 274 4.32 -21.08 -18.97
N SER A 275 3.84 -20.18 -18.11
CA SER A 275 2.41 -19.87 -18.03
C SER A 275 1.95 -18.94 -19.13
N THR A 276 2.81 -18.07 -19.67
CA THR A 276 2.44 -17.01 -20.63
C THR A 276 2.96 -17.24 -22.05
N GLY A 277 4.10 -17.92 -22.22
CA GLY A 277 4.74 -18.15 -23.51
C GLY A 277 5.64 -17.02 -24.02
N ILE A 278 5.79 -15.90 -23.29
CA ILE A 278 6.67 -14.79 -23.69
C ILE A 278 8.15 -15.08 -23.41
N ASN A 279 9.03 -14.32 -24.05
CA ASN A 279 10.46 -14.34 -23.71
C ASN A 279 10.70 -13.56 -22.41
N VAL A 280 11.37 -14.17 -21.44
CA VAL A 280 11.68 -13.53 -20.15
C VAL A 280 13.19 -13.41 -19.99
N MET A 281 13.67 -12.19 -19.74
CA MET A 281 15.06 -11.90 -19.37
C MET A 281 15.10 -11.46 -17.91
N VAL A 282 16.05 -11.98 -17.13
CA VAL A 282 16.20 -11.59 -15.73
C VAL A 282 17.37 -10.63 -15.58
N LYS A 283 17.11 -9.44 -15.04
CA LYS A 283 18.11 -8.44 -14.69
C LYS A 283 18.27 -8.45 -13.17
N PHE A 284 19.40 -8.99 -12.72
CA PHE A 284 19.76 -9.07 -11.29
C PHE A 284 21.05 -8.32 -10.95
N ALA A 285 21.78 -7.84 -11.96
CA ALA A 285 23.08 -7.24 -11.76
C ALA A 285 23.49 -6.28 -12.88
N ARG A 286 24.57 -5.53 -12.62
CA ARG A 286 25.19 -4.52 -13.49
C ARG A 286 26.71 -4.68 -13.49
N SER A 287 27.37 -4.11 -14.48
CA SER A 287 28.84 -4.05 -14.51
C SER A 287 29.38 -3.18 -13.37
N ALA A 288 30.48 -3.62 -12.73
CA ALA A 288 31.10 -2.87 -11.65
C ALA A 288 31.55 -1.46 -12.08
N ARG A 289 31.37 -0.49 -11.17
CA ARG A 289 31.78 0.90 -11.39
C ARG A 289 33.28 1.08 -11.19
N GLU A 290 33.93 0.20 -10.42
CA GLU A 290 35.38 0.15 -10.26
C GLU A 290 36.00 -0.97 -11.10
N LYS A 291 36.79 -0.59 -12.11
CA LYS A 291 37.55 -1.55 -12.92
C LYS A 291 38.79 -2.00 -12.17
N THR A 292 38.70 -3.12 -11.46
CA THR A 292 39.83 -3.70 -10.73
C THR A 292 40.71 -4.63 -11.59
N SER A 293 40.28 -5.02 -12.80
CA SER A 293 41.09 -5.79 -13.77
C SER A 293 40.48 -5.85 -15.19
N GLY A 294 41.07 -6.63 -16.10
CA GLY A 294 40.60 -6.84 -17.49
C GLY A 294 39.23 -7.52 -17.63
N VAL A 295 38.68 -8.08 -16.54
CA VAL A 295 37.27 -8.46 -16.43
C VAL A 295 36.68 -7.66 -15.26
N SER A 296 35.69 -6.83 -15.53
CA SER A 296 35.00 -6.08 -14.48
C SER A 296 34.11 -7.02 -13.67
N PRO A 297 34.20 -7.02 -12.34
CA PRO A 297 33.27 -7.80 -11.52
C PRO A 297 31.83 -7.34 -11.77
N VAL A 298 30.87 -8.17 -11.39
CA VAL A 298 29.45 -7.88 -11.49
C VAL A 298 28.97 -7.38 -10.13
N GLU A 299 28.26 -6.24 -10.10
CA GLU A 299 27.66 -5.63 -8.91
C GLU A 299 26.15 -5.84 -8.92
N GLY A 300 25.52 -5.90 -7.74
CA GLY A 300 24.06 -5.90 -7.63
C GLY A 300 23.45 -4.62 -8.24
N LEU A 301 22.18 -4.68 -8.62
CA LEU A 301 21.44 -3.48 -9.01
C LEU A 301 21.35 -2.49 -7.85
N ASP A 302 21.32 -1.20 -8.16
CA ASP A 302 20.99 -0.20 -7.15
C ASP A 302 19.48 -0.20 -6.98
N LEU A 303 19.04 -0.75 -5.84
CA LEU A 303 17.64 -0.84 -5.46
C LEU A 303 17.42 0.05 -4.25
N PHE A 304 16.44 0.94 -4.32
CA PHE A 304 15.96 1.69 -3.16
C PHE A 304 14.61 1.14 -2.74
N TYR A 305 14.57 0.35 -1.67
CA TYR A 305 13.33 -0.25 -1.18
C TYR A 305 12.36 0.81 -0.68
N ILE A 306 11.09 0.67 -1.05
CA ILE A 306 10.02 1.60 -0.66
C ILE A 306 9.09 0.94 0.36
N PRO A 307 8.32 1.71 1.13
CA PRO A 307 7.37 1.16 2.09
C PRO A 307 6.36 0.25 1.41
N VAL A 308 6.28 -0.98 1.91
CA VAL A 308 5.29 -1.97 1.50
C VAL A 308 4.63 -2.56 2.73
N PRO A 309 3.37 -3.00 2.60
CA PRO A 309 2.72 -3.76 3.64
C PRO A 309 3.49 -5.00 4.09
N ASN A 310 3.43 -5.29 5.39
CA ASN A 310 3.93 -6.55 5.92
C ASN A 310 2.80 -7.58 5.93
N LEU A 311 2.84 -8.50 4.97
CA LEU A 311 1.91 -9.63 4.87
C LEU A 311 2.64 -10.93 5.21
N ASN A 312 2.32 -11.51 6.37
CA ASN A 312 2.96 -12.73 6.87
C ASN A 312 1.93 -13.66 7.53
N LEU A 313 1.82 -14.87 7.00
CA LEU A 313 0.91 -15.91 7.47
C LEU A 313 1.71 -17.16 7.87
N SER A 314 1.31 -17.82 8.95
CA SER A 314 1.92 -19.08 9.39
C SER A 314 0.90 -20.02 10.02
N ILE A 315 1.28 -21.29 10.18
CA ILE A 315 0.47 -22.29 10.87
C ILE A 315 0.73 -22.20 12.37
N HIS A 316 -0.33 -21.95 13.13
CA HIS A 316 -0.29 -22.00 14.58
C HIS A 316 -0.42 -23.43 15.10
N SER A 317 -1.41 -24.19 14.59
CA SER A 317 -1.60 -25.59 14.97
C SER A 317 -2.41 -26.37 13.95
N ILE A 318 -2.22 -27.69 13.94
CA ILE A 318 -3.06 -28.64 13.21
C ILE A 318 -3.53 -29.71 14.19
N LYS A 319 -4.84 -29.86 14.33
CA LYS A 319 -5.46 -30.78 15.28
C LYS A 319 -6.44 -31.70 14.54
N TYR A 320 -6.36 -33.00 14.78
CA TYR A 320 -7.37 -33.96 14.34
C TYR A 320 -8.29 -34.30 15.52
N ASN A 321 -9.56 -33.96 15.39
CA ASN A 321 -10.55 -34.20 16.43
C ASN A 321 -11.29 -35.53 16.19
N LYS A 322 -10.96 -36.54 16.99
CA LYS A 322 -11.56 -37.89 16.93
C LYS A 322 -13.05 -37.89 17.29
N ALA A 323 -13.51 -36.92 18.09
CA ALA A 323 -14.92 -36.86 18.50
C ALA A 323 -15.84 -36.54 17.31
N THR A 324 -15.36 -35.69 16.41
CA THR A 324 -16.12 -35.11 15.30
C THR A 324 -15.62 -35.56 13.93
N SER A 325 -14.51 -36.30 13.87
CA SER A 325 -13.82 -36.69 12.62
C SER A 325 -13.47 -35.48 11.73
N THR A 326 -12.97 -34.42 12.36
CA THR A 326 -12.61 -33.16 11.69
C THR A 326 -11.13 -32.86 11.81
N LEU A 327 -10.54 -32.32 10.75
CA LEU A 327 -9.21 -31.70 10.79
C LEU A 327 -9.37 -30.18 11.01
N GLU A 328 -8.81 -29.67 12.09
CA GLU A 328 -8.80 -28.26 12.47
C GLU A 328 -7.42 -27.69 12.17
N VAL A 329 -7.33 -26.77 11.21
CA VAL A 329 -6.08 -26.08 10.86
C VAL A 329 -6.20 -24.62 11.31
N THR A 330 -5.34 -24.22 12.24
CA THR A 330 -5.34 -22.85 12.76
C THR A 330 -4.16 -22.08 12.22
N TYR A 331 -4.46 -20.98 11.54
CA TYR A 331 -3.52 -20.01 11.00
C TYR A 331 -3.37 -18.83 11.96
N ILE A 332 -2.21 -18.17 11.91
CA ILE A 332 -1.96 -16.90 12.61
C ILE A 332 -1.41 -15.87 11.60
N SER A 333 -1.99 -14.67 11.62
CA SER A 333 -1.51 -13.53 10.86
C SER A 333 -0.52 -12.71 11.68
N ASN A 334 0.74 -12.64 11.25
CA ASN A 334 1.72 -11.70 11.77
C ASN A 334 1.78 -10.41 10.93
N SER A 335 0.74 -10.20 10.11
CA SER A 335 0.63 -9.08 9.18
C SER A 335 0.19 -7.81 9.91
N ASN A 336 0.58 -6.64 9.38
CA ASN A 336 0.04 -5.36 9.82
C ASN A 336 -1.22 -4.93 9.05
N MET A 337 -1.72 -5.80 8.17
CA MET A 337 -2.93 -5.60 7.39
C MET A 337 -3.71 -6.90 7.22
N PRO A 338 -4.99 -6.82 6.80
CA PRO A 338 -5.78 -8.01 6.54
C PRO A 338 -5.18 -8.85 5.42
N ALA A 339 -5.36 -10.17 5.51
CA ALA A 339 -4.89 -11.11 4.51
C ALA A 339 -6.02 -12.04 4.06
N TYR A 340 -5.91 -12.50 2.83
CA TYR A 340 -6.73 -13.58 2.29
C TYR A 340 -5.83 -14.77 1.98
N PHE A 341 -6.33 -15.99 2.20
CA PHE A 341 -5.56 -17.19 1.92
C PHE A 341 -6.39 -18.36 1.43
N LYS A 342 -5.72 -19.33 0.81
CA LYS A 342 -6.28 -20.58 0.34
C LYS A 342 -5.27 -21.70 0.57
N GLY A 343 -5.64 -22.69 1.37
CA GLY A 343 -4.80 -23.81 1.78
C GLY A 343 -5.13 -25.11 1.06
N THR A 344 -4.10 -25.95 0.91
CA THR A 344 -4.20 -27.38 0.62
C THR A 344 -3.40 -28.13 1.67
N ILE A 345 -4.05 -29.06 2.35
CA ILE A 345 -3.50 -29.84 3.44
C ILE A 345 -3.46 -31.29 3.00
N THR A 346 -2.27 -31.87 2.96
CA THR A 346 -2.06 -33.29 2.66
C THR A 346 -1.62 -34.00 3.94
N LEU A 347 -2.55 -34.72 4.55
CA LEU A 347 -2.26 -35.62 5.68
C LEU A 347 -1.50 -36.84 5.17
N ILE A 348 -0.38 -37.14 5.81
CA ILE A 348 0.45 -38.31 5.56
C ILE A 348 0.05 -39.38 6.57
N THR A 349 -0.43 -40.52 6.06
CA THR A 349 -0.91 -41.65 6.86
C THR A 349 -0.22 -42.94 6.39
N SER A 350 -0.22 -43.97 7.22
CA SER A 350 0.26 -45.31 6.91
C SER A 350 -0.49 -45.95 5.72
N SER A 351 -1.75 -45.57 5.55
CA SER A 351 -2.64 -46.07 4.49
C SER A 351 -2.58 -45.28 3.17
N GLY A 352 -1.83 -44.17 3.15
CA GLY A 352 -1.73 -43.26 2.02
C GLY A 352 -1.99 -41.80 2.39
N ASN A 353 -1.93 -40.91 1.40
CA ASN A 353 -2.12 -39.48 1.63
C ASN A 353 -3.60 -39.09 1.49
N ILE A 354 -4.13 -38.34 2.47
CA ILE A 354 -5.47 -37.74 2.40
C ILE A 354 -5.31 -36.25 2.15
N ARG A 355 -5.99 -35.71 1.14
CA ARG A 355 -5.89 -34.28 0.77
C ARG A 355 -7.22 -33.57 0.98
N VAL A 356 -7.16 -32.45 1.68
CA VAL A 356 -8.25 -31.49 1.86
C VAL A 356 -7.77 -30.11 1.47
N GLY A 357 -8.68 -29.20 1.16
CA GLY A 357 -8.30 -27.85 0.78
C GLY A 357 -9.50 -26.93 0.69
N ASP A 358 -9.20 -25.65 0.62
CA ASP A 358 -10.20 -24.59 0.60
C ASP A 358 -10.75 -24.41 -0.82
N LEU A 359 -12.05 -24.13 -0.94
CA LEU A 359 -12.67 -23.84 -2.24
C LEU A 359 -12.72 -22.33 -2.51
N GLU A 360 -12.94 -21.53 -1.47
CA GLU A 360 -12.99 -20.07 -1.49
C GLU A 360 -11.85 -19.48 -0.66
N GLU A 361 -11.55 -18.20 -0.88
CA GLU A 361 -10.54 -17.48 -0.12
C GLU A 361 -11.05 -17.15 1.29
N ILE A 362 -10.17 -17.35 2.26
CA ILE A 362 -10.46 -17.17 3.68
C ILE A 362 -9.80 -15.90 4.16
N PHE A 363 -10.59 -15.02 4.80
CA PHE A 363 -10.10 -13.80 5.41
C PHE A 363 -9.48 -14.08 6.80
N ILE A 364 -8.42 -13.35 7.11
CA ILE A 364 -7.84 -13.26 8.45
C ILE A 364 -7.43 -11.81 8.76
N ALA A 365 -7.88 -11.32 9.91
CA ALA A 365 -7.56 -9.98 10.38
C ALA A 365 -6.07 -9.87 10.81
N PRO A 366 -5.48 -8.66 10.83
CA PRO A 366 -4.13 -8.44 11.34
C PRO A 366 -4.00 -8.96 12.79
N GLY A 367 -2.97 -9.75 13.08
CA GLY A 367 -2.72 -10.26 14.44
C GLY A 367 -3.67 -11.35 14.95
N ASP A 368 -4.69 -11.75 14.17
CA ASP A 368 -5.71 -12.71 14.61
C ASP A 368 -5.34 -14.17 14.27
N PHE A 369 -6.13 -15.10 14.83
CA PHE A 369 -6.13 -16.52 14.52
C PHE A 369 -7.34 -16.88 13.67
N LYS A 370 -7.14 -17.79 12.72
CA LYS A 370 -8.24 -18.34 11.91
C LYS A 370 -8.18 -19.85 11.90
N THR A 371 -9.23 -20.51 12.41
CA THR A 371 -9.36 -21.96 12.33
C THR A 371 -10.24 -22.34 11.15
N VAL A 372 -9.70 -23.20 10.29
CA VAL A 372 -10.40 -23.80 9.15
C VAL A 372 -10.66 -25.27 9.47
N ILE A 373 -11.86 -25.74 9.16
CA ILE A 373 -12.31 -27.09 9.52
C ILE A 373 -12.57 -27.87 8.26
N TYR A 374 -11.97 -29.05 8.19
CA TYR A 374 -12.22 -30.00 7.13
C TYR A 374 -12.97 -31.20 7.72
N GLU A 375 -14.22 -31.36 7.32
CA GLU A 375 -15.09 -32.46 7.74
C GLU A 375 -14.84 -33.74 6.94
N GLY A 376 -15.29 -34.88 7.47
CA GLY A 376 -15.23 -36.16 6.76
C GLY A 376 -13.83 -36.75 6.64
N VAL A 377 -12.87 -36.27 7.45
CA VAL A 377 -11.51 -36.79 7.47
C VAL A 377 -11.47 -37.99 8.40
N ASN A 378 -11.37 -39.19 7.83
CA ASN A 378 -11.26 -40.43 8.62
C ASN A 378 -9.81 -40.92 8.60
N VAL A 379 -9.16 -40.94 9.76
CA VAL A 379 -7.78 -41.38 9.88
C VAL A 379 -7.63 -42.40 11.00
N PRO A 380 -7.18 -43.64 10.70
CA PRO A 380 -7.01 -44.68 11.72
C PRO A 380 -5.73 -44.55 12.54
N ASP A 381 -4.75 -43.77 12.06
CA ASP A 381 -3.42 -43.71 12.66
C ASP A 381 -3.35 -42.82 13.91
N GLU A 382 -2.42 -43.13 14.80
CA GLU A 382 -2.14 -42.34 16.01
C GLU A 382 -1.05 -41.28 15.84
N ASN A 383 -0.19 -41.43 14.82
CA ASN A 383 0.87 -40.49 14.51
C ASN A 383 0.61 -39.92 13.12
N LEU A 384 0.32 -38.62 13.07
CA LEU A 384 -0.08 -37.93 11.85
C LEU A 384 0.86 -36.76 11.60
N SER A 385 1.24 -36.57 10.34
CA SER A 385 1.87 -35.33 9.87
C SER A 385 1.11 -34.77 8.68
N ALA A 386 1.19 -33.46 8.48
CA ALA A 386 0.53 -32.75 7.40
C ALA A 386 1.54 -31.94 6.60
N GLN A 387 1.53 -32.11 5.29
CA GLN A 387 2.12 -31.15 4.37
C GLN A 387 1.09 -30.05 4.10
N VAL A 388 1.48 -28.82 4.39
CA VAL A 388 0.64 -27.65 4.20
C VAL A 388 1.21 -26.83 3.04
N TYR A 389 0.35 -26.44 2.12
CA TYR A 389 0.64 -25.52 1.04
C TYR A 389 -0.44 -24.43 1.02
N VAL A 390 -0.05 -23.17 1.14
CA VAL A 390 -0.99 -22.05 1.29
C VAL A 390 -0.58 -20.93 0.36
N LEU A 391 -1.54 -20.47 -0.44
CA LEU A 391 -1.44 -19.22 -1.18
C LEU A 391 -2.07 -18.11 -0.34
N TYR A 392 -1.44 -16.96 -0.23
CA TYR A 392 -1.99 -15.82 0.51
C TYR A 392 -1.63 -14.48 -0.14
N GLY A 393 -2.42 -13.45 0.13
CA GLY A 393 -2.30 -12.14 -0.51
C GLY A 393 -3.17 -11.05 0.13
N GLU A 394 -3.05 -9.82 -0.38
CA GLU A 394 -3.78 -8.63 0.09
C GLU A 394 -5.28 -8.69 -0.25
N THR A 395 -5.64 -9.39 -1.34
CA THR A 395 -7.02 -9.52 -1.80
C THR A 395 -7.34 -10.96 -2.19
N PRO A 396 -8.63 -11.35 -2.24
CA PRO A 396 -9.04 -12.69 -2.70
C PRO A 396 -8.53 -13.03 -4.09
N THR A 397 -8.38 -12.04 -4.97
CA THR A 397 -7.95 -12.26 -6.36
C THR A 397 -6.46 -12.04 -6.58
N SER A 398 -5.68 -11.83 -5.51
CA SER A 398 -4.26 -11.46 -5.55
C SER A 398 -3.40 -12.34 -4.64
N LEU A 399 -3.60 -13.66 -4.63
CA LEU A 399 -2.81 -14.57 -3.80
C LEU A 399 -1.44 -14.85 -4.44
N ASP A 400 -0.45 -14.04 -4.07
CA ASP A 400 0.86 -13.96 -4.74
C ASP A 400 2.04 -14.44 -3.87
N ARG A 401 1.79 -14.68 -2.58
CA ARG A 401 2.74 -15.28 -1.64
C ARG A 401 2.40 -16.74 -1.38
N VAL A 402 3.43 -17.53 -1.09
CA VAL A 402 3.33 -18.95 -0.80
C VAL A 402 3.91 -19.21 0.58
N PHE A 403 3.24 -20.08 1.32
CA PHE A 403 3.78 -20.66 2.53
C PHE A 403 3.60 -22.17 2.46
N GLN A 404 4.68 -22.92 2.72
CA GLN A 404 4.65 -24.37 2.71
C GLN A 404 5.53 -24.97 3.79
N GLY A 405 5.10 -26.11 4.34
CA GLY A 405 5.85 -26.81 5.39
C GLY A 405 5.21 -28.13 5.79
N THR A 406 5.95 -28.91 6.59
CA THR A 406 5.45 -30.15 7.19
C THR A 406 5.29 -29.94 8.68
N TYR A 407 4.12 -30.31 9.21
CA TYR A 407 3.72 -30.08 10.59
C TYR A 407 3.22 -31.38 11.24
N ASP A 408 3.48 -31.54 12.53
CA ASP A 408 2.88 -32.61 13.32
C ASP A 408 1.39 -32.30 13.56
N VAL A 409 0.55 -33.34 13.49
CA VAL A 409 -0.89 -33.22 13.71
C VAL A 409 -1.24 -33.77 15.09
N GLN A 410 -1.79 -32.90 15.93
CA GLN A 410 -2.18 -33.26 17.29
C GLN A 410 -3.52 -33.97 17.30
N ILE A 411 -3.61 -35.12 17.95
CA ILE A 411 -4.89 -35.83 18.11
C ILE A 411 -5.59 -35.31 19.36
N VAL A 412 -6.83 -34.85 19.20
CA VAL A 412 -7.71 -34.39 20.29
C VAL A 412 -9.04 -35.13 20.26
N ASN A 413 -9.77 -35.10 21.37
CA ASN A 413 -11.09 -35.70 21.49
C ASN A 413 -11.99 -34.73 22.28
N ILE A 414 -12.47 -33.69 21.59
CA ILE A 414 -13.14 -32.55 22.21
C ILE A 414 -14.51 -32.34 21.54
N LEU A 415 -15.56 -32.22 22.35
CA LEU A 415 -16.89 -31.81 21.89
C LEU A 415 -17.10 -30.35 22.31
N ASP A 416 -17.19 -29.44 21.34
CA ASP A 416 -17.48 -28.04 21.59
C ASP A 416 -18.98 -27.86 21.85
N ARG A 417 -19.34 -27.36 23.04
CA ARG A 417 -20.73 -27.11 23.46
C ARG A 417 -21.05 -25.62 23.51
N CYS A 418 -20.23 -24.79 22.91
CA CYS A 418 -20.48 -23.37 22.86
C CYS A 418 -21.70 -23.07 21.98
N GLU A 419 -22.60 -22.22 22.45
CA GLU A 419 -23.76 -21.75 21.70
C GLU A 419 -23.88 -20.23 21.82
N LEU A 420 -23.83 -19.51 20.69
CA LEU A 420 -23.93 -18.05 20.63
C LEU A 420 -25.08 -17.59 19.72
N ASP A 421 -25.60 -16.40 19.98
CA ASP A 421 -26.50 -15.68 19.07
C ASP A 421 -26.12 -14.20 18.96
N ILE A 422 -26.17 -13.68 17.73
CA ILE A 422 -25.96 -12.26 17.44
C ILE A 422 -27.29 -11.53 17.58
N LYS A 423 -27.36 -10.64 18.57
CA LYS A 423 -28.60 -9.94 18.94
C LYS A 423 -28.79 -8.64 18.19
N LYS A 424 -27.71 -7.91 17.92
CA LYS A 424 -27.79 -6.56 17.35
C LYS A 424 -26.47 -6.15 16.71
N LEU A 425 -26.57 -5.42 15.60
CA LEU A 425 -25.51 -4.63 15.01
C LEU A 425 -25.90 -3.14 15.04
N ARG A 426 -24.92 -2.26 15.27
CA ARG A 426 -25.06 -0.81 15.05
C ARG A 426 -23.69 -0.21 14.74
N TYR A 427 -23.66 0.92 14.04
CA TYR A 427 -22.43 1.72 13.90
C TYR A 427 -22.46 2.93 14.85
N ASN A 428 -21.33 3.19 15.51
CA ASN A 428 -21.14 4.38 16.34
C ASN A 428 -20.17 5.34 15.64
N LEU A 429 -20.67 6.53 15.28
CA LEU A 429 -19.90 7.60 14.64
C LEU A 429 -18.79 8.16 15.53
N GLN A 430 -19.02 8.23 16.85
CA GLN A 430 -18.05 8.76 17.81
C GLN A 430 -16.89 7.79 18.01
N ASP A 431 -17.21 6.51 18.20
CA ASP A 431 -16.20 5.46 18.42
C ASP A 431 -15.55 5.00 17.11
N LYS A 432 -16.08 5.43 15.95
CA LYS A 432 -15.68 4.98 14.61
C LYS A 432 -15.62 3.45 14.54
N ALA A 433 -16.70 2.80 14.98
CA ALA A 433 -16.74 1.36 15.14
C ALA A 433 -18.14 0.77 14.93
N PHE A 434 -18.17 -0.43 14.36
CA PHE A 434 -19.32 -1.32 14.46
C PHE A 434 -19.35 -1.96 15.84
N ILE A 435 -20.54 -1.99 16.44
CA ILE A 435 -20.79 -2.59 17.75
C ILE A 435 -21.73 -3.78 17.57
N VAL A 436 -21.16 -4.97 17.67
CA VAL A 436 -21.88 -6.24 17.58
C VAL A 436 -22.20 -6.75 18.99
N LYS A 437 -23.49 -6.89 19.30
CA LYS A 437 -23.92 -7.46 20.59
C LYS A 437 -24.15 -8.96 20.42
N VAL A 438 -23.27 -9.74 21.03
CA VAL A 438 -23.34 -11.21 21.03
C VAL A 438 -23.82 -11.69 22.40
N LYS A 439 -24.65 -12.72 22.43
CA LYS A 439 -25.12 -13.40 23.65
C LYS A 439 -24.69 -14.86 23.61
N ASN A 440 -24.02 -15.30 24.67
CA ASN A 440 -23.84 -16.72 24.93
C ASN A 440 -25.16 -17.29 25.48
N ILE A 441 -25.73 -18.25 24.75
CA ILE A 441 -26.99 -18.93 25.11
C ILE A 441 -26.75 -20.30 25.70
N GLY A 442 -25.53 -20.84 25.62
CA GLY A 442 -25.11 -22.10 26.20
C GLY A 442 -24.78 -22.01 27.69
N ASP A 443 -24.24 -23.10 28.22
CA ASP A 443 -23.90 -23.26 29.65
C ASP A 443 -22.38 -23.26 29.92
N VAL A 444 -21.58 -23.17 28.85
CA VAL A 444 -20.11 -23.11 28.90
C VAL A 444 -19.61 -21.73 28.51
N GLU A 445 -18.36 -21.43 28.87
CA GLU A 445 -17.68 -20.24 28.41
C GLU A 445 -17.36 -20.35 26.92
N CYS A 446 -17.49 -19.22 26.21
CA CYS A 446 -17.27 -19.15 24.78
C CYS A 446 -16.30 -18.01 24.42
N TRP A 447 -15.47 -18.25 23.43
CA TRP A 447 -14.70 -17.23 22.71
C TRP A 447 -15.37 -16.94 21.37
N VAL A 448 -15.30 -15.70 20.92
CA VAL A 448 -15.87 -15.30 19.62
C VAL A 448 -15.04 -14.23 18.94
N SER A 449 -14.80 -14.41 17.64
CA SER A 449 -14.29 -13.40 16.72
C SER A 449 -15.39 -13.02 15.73
N ILE A 450 -15.46 -11.75 15.36
CA ILE A 450 -16.52 -11.20 14.50
C ILE A 450 -15.92 -10.72 13.20
N GLU A 451 -16.56 -11.06 12.09
CA GLU A 451 -16.27 -10.53 10.77
C GLU A 451 -17.52 -9.86 10.16
N LEU A 452 -17.28 -8.76 9.46
CA LEU A 452 -18.28 -8.02 8.69
C LEU A 452 -17.91 -8.16 7.21
N LYS A 453 -18.70 -8.94 6.47
CA LYS A 453 -18.41 -9.27 5.07
C LYS A 453 -19.00 -8.23 4.13
N ASP A 454 -18.27 -7.93 3.05
CA ASP A 454 -18.71 -7.09 1.92
C ASP A 454 -19.08 -5.64 2.30
N ILE A 455 -18.38 -5.06 3.28
CA ILE A 455 -18.55 -3.64 3.64
C ILE A 455 -17.97 -2.77 2.53
N LYS A 456 -18.76 -1.85 1.98
CA LYS A 456 -18.32 -0.88 0.98
C LYS A 456 -17.68 0.35 1.65
N ILE A 457 -16.38 0.52 1.52
CA ILE A 457 -15.62 1.66 2.04
C ILE A 457 -14.90 2.32 0.88
N ASN A 458 -15.08 3.61 0.67
CA ASN A 458 -14.49 4.33 -0.46
C ASN A 458 -14.76 3.63 -1.80
N ARG A 459 -15.98 3.11 -1.97
CA ARG A 459 -16.45 2.32 -3.14
C ARG A 459 -15.86 0.91 -3.29
N LEU A 460 -14.96 0.50 -2.41
CA LEU A 460 -14.36 -0.84 -2.42
C LEU A 460 -15.08 -1.77 -1.45
N LYS A 461 -15.31 -3.03 -1.84
CA LYS A 461 -15.80 -4.05 -0.92
C LYS A 461 -14.65 -4.61 -0.11
N GLN A 462 -14.82 -4.66 1.20
CA GLN A 462 -13.81 -5.14 2.15
C GLN A 462 -14.47 -6.02 3.22
N THR A 463 -13.69 -6.95 3.77
CA THR A 463 -14.07 -7.68 4.99
C THR A 463 -13.35 -7.05 6.17
N LEU A 464 -14.10 -6.77 7.24
CA LEU A 464 -13.55 -6.21 8.48
C LEU A 464 -13.63 -7.27 9.58
N GLY A 465 -12.63 -7.34 10.45
CA GLY A 465 -12.58 -8.27 11.59
C GLY A 465 -12.41 -7.55 12.92
N SER A 466 -12.84 -8.18 14.02
CA SER A 466 -12.46 -7.76 15.37
C SER A 466 -10.97 -8.01 15.63
N ASP A 467 -10.33 -7.16 16.43
CA ASP A 467 -8.88 -7.24 16.68
C ASP A 467 -8.42 -8.57 17.31
N ALA A 468 -9.27 -9.19 18.14
CA ALA A 468 -8.97 -10.47 18.78
C ALA A 468 -10.25 -11.21 19.23
N PRO A 469 -10.17 -12.53 19.47
CA PRO A 469 -11.30 -13.28 20.01
C PRO A 469 -11.64 -12.82 21.43
N GLU A 470 -12.93 -12.62 21.69
CA GLU A 470 -13.46 -12.08 22.92
C GLU A 470 -14.23 -13.13 23.73
N LYS A 471 -13.90 -13.22 25.03
CA LYS A 471 -14.54 -14.15 25.98
C LYS A 471 -15.93 -13.68 26.39
N ILE A 472 -16.92 -14.58 26.35
CA ILE A 472 -18.31 -14.39 26.77
C ILE A 472 -18.73 -15.51 27.73
N PHE A 473 -19.02 -15.13 28.98
CA PHE A 473 -19.50 -16.05 30.00
C PHE A 473 -20.91 -16.61 29.72
N PRO A 474 -21.25 -17.80 30.25
CA PRO A 474 -22.57 -18.42 30.08
C PRO A 474 -23.74 -17.48 30.35
N LYS A 475 -24.76 -17.52 29.49
CA LYS A 475 -25.98 -16.69 29.56
C LYS A 475 -25.76 -15.16 29.54
N ARG A 476 -24.53 -14.66 29.38
CA ARG A 476 -24.21 -13.22 29.33
C ARG A 476 -24.15 -12.69 27.91
N SER A 477 -24.21 -11.37 27.78
CA SER A 477 -23.97 -10.68 26.51
C SER A 477 -22.72 -9.80 26.61
N LYS A 478 -21.99 -9.69 25.51
CA LYS A 478 -20.86 -8.80 25.35
C LYS A 478 -21.03 -7.95 24.08
N LYS A 479 -20.46 -6.75 24.10
CA LYS A 479 -20.31 -5.91 22.91
C LYS A 479 -18.91 -6.15 22.36
N ILE A 480 -18.83 -6.47 21.09
CA ILE A 480 -17.59 -6.65 20.34
C ILE A 480 -17.51 -5.47 19.38
N PHE A 481 -16.33 -4.86 19.31
CA PHE A 481 -16.07 -3.69 18.50
C PHE A 481 -15.26 -4.11 17.27
N VAL A 482 -15.65 -3.60 16.11
CA VAL A 482 -14.87 -3.69 14.87
C VAL A 482 -14.62 -2.26 14.44
N TYR A 483 -13.38 -1.79 14.62
CA TYR A 483 -13.00 -0.40 14.40
C TYR A 483 -12.82 -0.14 12.91
N GLU A 484 -13.55 0.85 12.40
CA GLU A 484 -13.41 1.32 11.02
C GLU A 484 -14.09 2.68 10.86
N ARG A 485 -13.42 3.64 10.22
CA ARG A 485 -13.97 4.98 9.98
C ARG A 485 -14.79 4.96 8.69
N LEU A 486 -16.09 5.17 8.82
CA LEU A 486 -16.99 5.31 7.69
C LEU A 486 -17.36 6.77 7.47
N THR A 487 -17.33 7.21 6.21
CA THR A 487 -17.95 8.45 5.76
C THR A 487 -19.48 8.32 5.75
N GLU A 488 -20.19 9.43 5.57
CA GLU A 488 -21.65 9.36 5.40
C GLU A 488 -22.03 8.56 4.15
N SER A 489 -21.28 8.72 3.06
CA SER A 489 -21.45 7.95 1.82
C SER A 489 -21.25 6.45 2.06
N ASP A 490 -20.25 6.06 2.84
CA ASP A 490 -20.04 4.64 3.16
C ASP A 490 -21.22 4.07 3.95
N LEU A 491 -21.74 4.81 4.94
CA LEU A 491 -22.91 4.38 5.71
C LEU A 491 -24.15 4.19 4.83
N GLU A 492 -24.38 5.08 3.86
CA GLU A 492 -25.47 4.98 2.90
C GLU A 492 -25.31 3.80 1.93
N ASN A 493 -24.07 3.47 1.58
CA ASN A 493 -23.74 2.34 0.71
C ASN A 493 -23.82 0.97 1.41
N ASN A 494 -23.96 0.95 2.74
CA ASN A 494 -24.06 -0.27 3.56
C ASN A 494 -25.35 -0.34 4.39
N PRO A 495 -26.55 -0.32 3.76
CA PRO A 495 -27.82 -0.40 4.50
C PRO A 495 -28.01 -1.74 5.22
N PHE A 496 -27.34 -2.80 4.74
CA PHE A 496 -27.32 -4.11 5.34
C PHE A 496 -25.88 -4.59 5.48
N VAL A 497 -25.61 -5.29 6.58
CA VAL A 497 -24.29 -5.83 6.90
C VAL A 497 -24.43 -7.30 7.27
N ASN A 498 -23.64 -8.15 6.60
CA ASN A 498 -23.55 -9.56 6.92
C ASN A 498 -22.49 -9.77 8.01
N VAL A 499 -22.94 -10.19 9.20
CA VAL A 499 -22.08 -10.45 10.35
C VAL A 499 -21.85 -11.95 10.46
N ILE A 500 -20.58 -12.35 10.50
CA ILE A 500 -20.15 -13.73 10.72
C ILE A 500 -19.48 -13.80 12.10
N ALA A 501 -19.92 -14.71 12.95
CA ALA A 501 -19.30 -15.03 14.22
C ALA A 501 -18.60 -16.38 14.12
N TYR A 502 -17.30 -16.38 14.35
CA TYR A 502 -16.49 -17.57 14.57
C TYR A 502 -16.38 -17.77 16.08
N TYR A 503 -16.72 -18.95 16.60
CA TYR A 503 -16.77 -19.17 18.04
C TYR A 503 -16.45 -20.60 18.48
N GLY A 504 -16.12 -20.77 19.76
CA GLY A 504 -15.85 -22.07 20.37
C GLY A 504 -15.47 -21.96 21.85
N GLU A 505 -15.28 -23.08 22.52
CA GLU A 505 -14.81 -23.15 23.91
C GLU A 505 -13.33 -22.75 24.06
N ARG A 506 -12.54 -22.83 22.97
CA ARG A 506 -11.09 -22.58 22.94
C ARG A 506 -10.76 -21.30 22.17
N LYS A 507 -9.95 -20.41 22.77
CA LYS A 507 -9.57 -19.13 22.17
C LYS A 507 -8.84 -19.28 20.82
N ASP A 508 -7.95 -20.26 20.74
CA ASP A 508 -7.09 -20.56 19.58
C ASP A 508 -7.75 -21.53 18.59
N SER A 509 -9.02 -21.89 18.80
CA SER A 509 -9.73 -22.87 17.97
C SER A 509 -11.22 -22.58 17.97
N LEU A 510 -11.62 -21.67 17.08
CA LEU A 510 -13.01 -21.25 16.89
C LEU A 510 -13.66 -22.13 15.83
N VAL A 511 -14.25 -23.25 16.26
CA VAL A 511 -14.72 -24.33 15.38
C VAL A 511 -16.17 -24.17 14.90
N ASN A 512 -16.92 -23.23 15.45
CA ASN A 512 -18.31 -23.01 15.06
C ASN A 512 -18.45 -21.69 14.29
N ILE A 513 -19.32 -21.68 13.28
CA ILE A 513 -19.60 -20.52 12.45
C ILE A 513 -21.09 -20.22 12.49
N PHE A 514 -21.44 -18.95 12.71
CA PHE A 514 -22.82 -18.48 12.64
C PHE A 514 -22.87 -17.15 11.88
N SER A 515 -23.77 -17.02 10.91
CA SER A 515 -23.92 -15.79 10.11
C SER A 515 -25.32 -15.21 10.19
N LYS A 516 -25.41 -13.88 10.18
CA LYS A 516 -26.69 -13.16 10.23
C LYS A 516 -26.55 -11.77 9.61
N THR A 517 -27.53 -11.42 8.78
CA THR A 517 -27.61 -10.08 8.16
C THR A 517 -28.43 -9.13 9.02
N PHE A 518 -27.95 -7.90 9.20
CA PHE A 518 -28.63 -6.85 9.95
C PHE A 518 -28.78 -5.59 9.11
N GLU A 519 -29.91 -4.89 9.27
CA GLU A 519 -30.04 -3.51 8.85
C GLU A 519 -29.12 -2.62 9.69
N LEU A 520 -28.28 -1.81 9.04
CA LEU A 520 -27.31 -0.97 9.71
C LEU A 520 -27.97 0.25 10.33
N LYS A 521 -28.14 0.21 11.65
CA LYS A 521 -28.59 1.37 12.43
C LYS A 521 -27.38 2.15 12.93
N TYR A 522 -27.29 3.43 12.59
CA TYR A 522 -26.26 4.32 13.11
C TYR A 522 -26.89 5.47 13.92
N GLN A 523 -26.22 5.86 14.99
CA GLN A 523 -26.70 6.91 15.89
C GLN A 523 -26.08 8.25 15.48
N ARG A 524 -26.75 9.01 14.61
CA ARG A 524 -26.47 10.45 14.47
C ARG A 524 -27.05 11.14 15.70
N PHE A 525 -26.24 11.87 16.47
CA PHE A 525 -26.82 12.96 17.24
C PHE A 525 -27.42 13.91 16.21
N LYS A 526 -28.75 13.92 16.08
CA LYS A 526 -29.41 14.87 15.17
C LYS A 526 -28.95 16.26 15.60
N LEU A 527 -28.67 17.15 14.65
CA LEU A 527 -28.42 18.58 14.89
C LEU A 527 -29.44 19.16 15.89
N LEU A 528 -30.67 18.64 15.83
CA LEU A 528 -31.77 18.90 16.75
C LEU A 528 -31.43 18.69 18.24
N THR A 529 -30.69 17.64 18.60
CA THR A 529 -30.30 17.36 19.98
C THR A 529 -29.31 18.41 20.48
N TYR A 530 -28.37 18.84 19.64
CA TYR A 530 -27.47 19.96 19.96
C TYR A 530 -28.23 21.27 20.07
N ILE A 531 -29.19 21.55 19.17
CA ILE A 531 -30.07 22.72 19.24
C ILE A 531 -30.88 22.71 20.55
N ILE A 532 -31.41 21.55 20.97
CA ILE A 532 -32.13 21.40 22.24
C ILE A 532 -31.22 21.68 23.44
N PHE A 533 -30.00 21.13 23.46
CA PHE A 533 -29.04 21.41 24.53
C PHE A 533 -28.65 22.90 24.56
N MET A 534 -28.49 23.52 23.39
CA MET A 534 -28.14 24.94 23.26
C MET A 534 -29.31 25.84 23.74
N LEU A 535 -30.56 25.50 23.40
CA LEU A 535 -31.76 26.16 23.92
C LEU A 535 -31.90 26.04 25.44
N ILE A 536 -31.66 24.85 26.01
CA ILE A 536 -31.67 24.64 27.46
C ILE A 536 -30.60 25.50 28.13
N PHE A 537 -29.40 25.56 27.55
CA PHE A 537 -28.30 26.38 28.06
C PHE A 537 -28.64 27.88 28.03
N ILE A 538 -29.26 28.37 26.94
CA ILE A 538 -29.76 29.74 26.82
C ILE A 538 -30.81 30.03 27.91
N ILE A 539 -31.77 29.14 28.12
CA ILE A 539 -32.82 29.32 29.14
C ILE A 539 -32.21 29.40 30.55
N ILE A 540 -31.28 28.49 30.88
CA ILE A 540 -30.58 28.52 32.17
C ILE A 540 -29.78 29.82 32.33
N PHE A 541 -29.10 30.25 31.28
CA PHE A 541 -28.35 31.51 31.28
C PHE A 541 -29.26 32.72 31.54
N PHE A 542 -30.43 32.79 30.91
CA PHE A 542 -31.43 33.84 31.18
C PHE A 542 -32.00 33.78 32.60
N ILE A 543 -32.25 32.58 33.15
CA ILE A 543 -32.69 32.42 34.54
C ILE A 543 -31.63 32.94 35.51
N ILE A 544 -30.35 32.64 35.27
CA ILE A 544 -29.23 33.14 36.08
C ILE A 544 -29.15 34.66 35.99
N LEU A 545 -29.22 35.24 34.78
CA LEU A 545 -29.23 36.69 34.58
C LEU A 545 -30.42 37.35 35.31
N PHE A 546 -31.60 36.75 35.25
CA PHE A 546 -32.78 37.24 35.94
C PHE A 546 -32.62 37.20 37.47
N ILE A 547 -32.05 36.13 38.01
CA ILE A 547 -31.75 36.02 39.45
C ILE A 547 -30.71 37.07 39.88
N ILE A 548 -29.67 37.31 39.07
CA ILE A 548 -28.66 38.34 39.35
C ILE A 548 -29.27 39.74 39.31
N ALA A 549 -30.08 40.05 38.29
CA ALA A 549 -30.76 41.34 38.18
C ALA A 549 -31.68 41.59 39.39
N ARG A 550 -32.45 40.58 39.80
CA ARG A 550 -33.36 40.68 40.95
C ARG A 550 -32.64 40.73 42.30
N ARG A 551 -31.39 40.27 42.38
CA ARG A 551 -30.55 40.47 43.58
C ARG A 551 -30.02 41.89 43.69
N ARG A 552 -29.67 42.53 42.57
CA ARG A 552 -29.24 43.94 42.56
C ARG A 552 -30.35 44.89 43.01
N GLU A 553 -31.58 44.67 42.57
CA GLU A 553 -32.73 45.46 43.04
C GLU A 553 -33.02 45.35 44.55
N LYS A 554 -32.49 44.32 45.23
CA LYS A 554 -32.64 44.15 46.69
C LYS A 554 -31.45 44.67 47.51
N GLU A 555 -30.37 45.08 46.86
CA GLU A 555 -29.23 45.74 47.52
C GLU A 555 -29.34 47.27 47.43
N ASP A 556 -30.22 47.80 46.56
CA ASP A 556 -30.51 49.23 46.40
C ASP A 556 -31.79 49.70 47.15
N ASP A 557 -32.50 48.78 47.82
CA ASP A 557 -33.57 49.02 48.82
C ASP A 557 -33.04 48.65 50.22
#